data_AF-A0A5R8MWL0-F1
#
_entry.id   AF-A0A5R8MWL0-F1
#
_cell.length_a   1.000
_cell.length_b   1.000
_cell.length_c   1.000
_cell.angle_alpha   90.00
_cell.angle_beta   90.00
_cell.angle_gamma   90.00
#
_symmetry.space_group_name_H-M   'P 1'
#
loop_
_entity.id
_entity.type
_entity.pdbx_description
1 polymer ?
#
loop_
_entity_poly.entity_id
_entity_poly.type
_entity_poly.pdbx_seq_one_letter_code
_entity_poly.pdbx_strand_id
1 'polypeptide(L)'
;MTTPPRVAALALLAGLVTACSAGDGSGGYLAVGARAGAAPPTVEQLSARVGCEPRLRAGGAGVRSGHCATPDGEFVVTTFATREGKDAWMSAAPAGTPHLTGDLWTVLSSRKVLDLLSERLGGEVHMTDPATRKMRVVG
;
A
#
# COMPACT_ATOMS: atom_id res chain seq x y z
N MET A 1 -56.91 -13.71 39.28
CA MET A 1 -57.71 -12.55 38.85
C MET A 1 -56.83 -11.72 37.93
N THR A 2 -56.91 -12.02 36.63
CA THR A 2 -57.33 -11.10 35.54
C THR A 2 -56.20 -10.27 34.91
N THR A 3 -55.58 -10.81 33.86
CA THR A 3 -55.18 -10.11 32.61
C THR A 3 -56.47 -9.66 31.86
N PRO A 4 -56.51 -8.80 30.79
CA PRO A 4 -55.51 -8.15 29.90
C PRO A 4 -55.88 -6.64 29.61
N PRO A 5 -55.65 -5.93 28.46
CA PRO A 5 -54.97 -6.16 27.15
C PRO A 5 -53.99 -5.05 26.67
N ARG A 6 -52.95 -5.33 25.86
CA ARG A 6 -52.84 -5.31 24.37
C ARG A 6 -53.41 -4.08 23.63
N VAL A 7 -52.50 -3.23 23.11
CA VAL A 7 -52.61 -2.39 21.88
C VAL A 7 -51.19 -2.39 21.28
N ALA A 8 -50.82 -3.06 20.17
CA ALA A 8 -51.25 -3.04 18.77
C ALA A 8 -50.87 -1.76 18.00
N ALA A 9 -49.81 -1.82 17.17
CA ALA A 9 -49.62 -1.20 15.84
C ALA A 9 -48.11 -1.10 15.52
N LEU A 10 -47.52 -1.90 14.61
CA LEU A 10 -47.51 -1.78 13.14
C LEU A 10 -46.98 -0.42 12.63
N ALA A 11 -45.69 -0.39 12.28
CA ALA A 11 -45.11 0.47 11.24
C ALA A 11 -43.95 -0.34 10.61
N LEU A 12 -44.22 -1.07 9.53
CA LEU A 12 -44.12 -0.66 8.12
C LEU A 12 -42.67 -0.57 7.60
N LEU A 13 -42.42 -1.51 6.69
CA LEU A 13 -41.26 -1.73 5.83
C LEU A 13 -40.94 -0.53 4.92
N ALA A 14 -39.66 -0.21 4.74
CA ALA A 14 -39.03 0.30 3.50
C ALA A 14 -37.53 0.59 3.79
N GLY A 15 -36.53 0.19 3.01
CA GLY A 15 -36.46 -0.60 1.80
C GLY A 15 -34.98 -0.95 1.57
N LEU A 16 -34.68 -2.23 1.35
CA LEU A 16 -33.38 -2.68 0.86
C LEU A 16 -33.38 -2.59 -0.66
N VAL A 17 -32.67 -1.61 -1.20
CA VAL A 17 -32.30 -1.59 -2.62
C VAL A 17 -30.78 -1.70 -2.68
N THR A 18 -30.27 -2.93 -2.65
CA THR A 18 -28.90 -3.22 -3.09
C THR A 18 -28.90 -3.29 -4.61
N ALA A 19 -28.60 -2.16 -5.25
CA ALA A 19 -28.33 -2.12 -6.68
C ALA A 19 -26.98 -2.82 -6.96
N CYS A 20 -27.04 -4.09 -7.38
CA CYS A 20 -25.92 -4.75 -8.05
C CYS A 20 -25.87 -4.25 -9.50
N SER A 21 -24.96 -3.31 -9.78
CA SER A 21 -24.51 -3.09 -11.15
C SER A 21 -23.37 -4.06 -11.44
N ALA A 22 -23.70 -5.18 -12.09
CA ALA A 22 -22.74 -5.96 -12.84
C ALA A 22 -22.36 -5.16 -14.09
N GLY A 23 -21.21 -4.50 -14.03
CA GLY A 23 -20.56 -3.90 -15.19
C GLY A 23 -19.57 -4.89 -15.76
N ASP A 24 -19.98 -5.62 -16.80
CA ASP A 24 -19.05 -6.30 -17.70
C ASP A 24 -18.29 -5.23 -18.51
N GLY A 25 -16.98 -5.15 -18.26
CA GLY A 25 -16.09 -4.18 -18.87
C GLY A 25 -14.66 -4.70 -18.87
N SER A 26 -14.34 -5.46 -19.93
CA SER A 26 -13.04 -5.54 -20.61
C SER A 26 -11.77 -5.10 -19.86
N GLY A 27 -10.85 -6.06 -19.69
CA GLY A 27 -9.41 -5.84 -19.85
C GLY A 27 -8.77 -4.86 -18.87
N GLY A 28 -8.71 -5.25 -17.61
CA GLY A 28 -7.81 -4.63 -16.63
C GLY A 28 -7.06 -5.73 -15.91
N TYR A 29 -5.75 -5.79 -16.09
CA TYR A 29 -4.85 -6.40 -15.12
C TYR A 29 -5.31 -5.90 -13.75
N LEU A 30 -5.90 -6.80 -12.97
CA LEU A 30 -6.26 -6.49 -11.60
C LEU A 30 -4.94 -6.27 -10.89
N ALA A 31 -4.49 -5.02 -10.84
CA ALA A 31 -3.70 -4.52 -9.74
C ALA A 31 -4.46 -5.03 -8.52
N VAL A 32 -3.85 -5.99 -7.82
CA VAL A 32 -4.36 -6.52 -6.56
C VAL A 32 -4.25 -5.37 -5.58
N GLY A 33 -5.19 -4.43 -5.68
CA GLY A 33 -5.43 -3.39 -4.72
C GLY A 33 -5.62 -4.10 -3.40
N ALA A 34 -4.80 -3.72 -2.43
CA ALA A 34 -4.83 -4.27 -1.09
C ALA A 34 -6.28 -4.46 -0.66
N ARG A 35 -6.66 -5.72 -0.36
CA ARG A 35 -7.99 -6.04 0.17
C ARG A 35 -8.22 -5.12 1.37
N ALA A 36 -9.23 -4.25 1.28
CA ALA A 36 -9.59 -3.36 2.37
C ALA A 36 -9.80 -4.20 3.64
N GLY A 37 -8.90 -4.06 4.62
CA GLY A 37 -8.91 -4.82 5.87
C GLY A 37 -7.67 -5.67 6.15
N ALA A 38 -6.76 -5.88 5.20
CA ALA A 38 -5.48 -6.53 5.49
C ALA A 38 -4.54 -5.54 6.21
N ALA A 39 -3.86 -6.00 7.27
CA ALA A 39 -2.83 -5.20 7.92
C ALA A 39 -1.71 -4.85 6.92
N PRO A 40 -1.13 -3.65 7.00
CA PRO A 40 -0.02 -3.26 6.14
C PRO A 40 1.16 -4.23 6.32
N PRO A 41 1.90 -4.57 5.24
CA PRO A 41 3.00 -5.51 5.35
C PRO A 41 4.15 -4.90 6.16
N THR A 42 4.85 -5.74 6.94
CA THR A 42 6.05 -5.33 7.68
C THR A 42 7.29 -5.32 6.77
N VAL A 43 8.39 -4.71 7.25
CA VAL A 43 9.70 -4.74 6.58
C VAL A 43 10.11 -6.18 6.28
N GLU A 44 10.01 -7.05 7.27
CA GLU A 44 10.38 -8.47 7.19
C GLU A 44 9.51 -9.23 6.19
N GLN A 45 8.19 -8.96 6.16
CA GLN A 45 7.27 -9.58 5.21
C GLN A 45 7.53 -9.15 3.76
N LEU A 46 7.88 -7.88 3.52
CA LEU A 46 8.26 -7.38 2.20
C LEU A 46 9.60 -7.97 1.76
N SER A 47 10.60 -7.95 2.65
CA SER A 47 11.93 -8.53 2.37
C SER A 47 11.86 -10.02 2.07
N ALA A 48 11.04 -10.78 2.79
CA ALA A 48 10.87 -12.22 2.55
C ALA A 48 10.31 -12.55 1.16
N ARG A 49 9.40 -11.73 0.62
CA ARG A 49 8.84 -11.91 -0.74
C ARG A 49 9.88 -11.81 -1.84
N VAL A 50 11.00 -11.16 -1.56
CA VAL A 50 12.13 -10.97 -2.48
C VAL A 50 13.38 -11.73 -2.04
N GLY A 51 13.22 -12.72 -1.14
CA GLY A 51 14.30 -13.61 -0.72
C GLY A 51 15.35 -12.97 0.18
N CYS A 52 14.98 -11.94 0.95
CA CYS A 52 15.89 -11.24 1.86
C CYS A 52 15.46 -11.42 3.34
N GLU A 53 16.44 -11.67 4.20
CA GLU A 53 16.35 -11.40 5.64
C GLU A 53 16.95 -10.01 5.93
N PRO A 54 16.15 -9.01 6.35
CA PRO A 54 16.61 -7.63 6.40
C PRO A 54 17.46 -7.34 7.63
N ARG A 55 18.52 -6.55 7.45
CA ARG A 55 19.20 -5.87 8.56
C ARG A 55 18.38 -4.65 8.96
N LEU A 56 17.58 -4.79 10.01
CA LEU A 56 16.72 -3.72 10.53
C LEU A 56 17.54 -2.50 10.97
N ARG A 57 16.99 -1.32 10.72
CA ARG A 57 17.56 -0.03 11.09
C ARG A 57 16.62 0.68 12.06
N ALA A 58 17.21 1.43 12.99
CA ALA A 58 16.44 2.34 13.83
C ALA A 58 15.79 3.40 12.91
N GLY A 59 14.47 3.57 13.04
CA GLY A 59 13.69 4.57 12.32
C GLY A 59 13.08 5.59 13.28
N GLY A 60 12.42 6.61 12.71
CA GLY A 60 11.60 7.55 13.49
C GLY A 60 10.30 6.91 14.00
N ALA A 61 9.56 7.64 14.81
CA ALA A 61 8.24 7.18 15.28
C ALA A 61 7.34 6.83 14.09
N GLY A 62 6.84 5.59 14.04
CA GLY A 62 5.98 5.13 12.95
C GLY A 62 6.69 4.85 11.62
N VAL A 63 8.03 4.86 11.57
CA VAL A 63 8.84 4.48 10.39
C VAL A 63 9.76 3.33 10.77
N ARG A 64 9.74 2.25 9.98
CA ARG A 64 10.67 1.13 10.14
C ARG A 64 11.37 0.87 8.81
N SER A 65 12.66 0.60 8.84
CA SER A 65 13.43 0.30 7.65
C SER A 65 14.33 -0.92 7.83
N GLY A 66 14.64 -1.59 6.72
CA GLY A 66 15.57 -2.71 6.67
C GLY A 66 16.41 -2.66 5.41
N HIS A 67 17.69 -2.96 5.56
CA HIS A 67 18.61 -3.10 4.43
C HIS A 67 18.64 -4.55 3.97
N CYS A 68 18.54 -4.76 2.66
CA CYS A 68 18.63 -6.04 1.99
C CYS A 68 19.77 -6.06 0.97
N ALA A 69 20.42 -7.23 0.87
CA ALA A 69 21.35 -7.55 -0.20
C ALA A 69 20.94 -8.92 -0.76
N THR A 70 20.70 -8.98 -2.07
CA THR A 70 20.28 -10.18 -2.81
C THR A 70 21.07 -10.27 -4.12
N PRO A 71 20.99 -11.38 -4.88
CA PRO A 71 21.56 -11.44 -6.22
C PRO A 71 21.02 -10.37 -7.18
N ASP A 72 19.80 -9.88 -6.96
CA ASP A 72 19.21 -8.81 -7.78
C ASP A 72 19.84 -7.44 -7.50
N GLY A 73 20.40 -7.25 -6.30
CA GLY A 73 21.05 -6.03 -5.85
C GLY A 73 20.77 -5.68 -4.39
N GLU A 74 21.27 -4.52 -3.97
CA GLU A 74 21.02 -3.93 -2.65
C GLU A 74 19.84 -2.96 -2.68
N PHE A 75 19.05 -2.95 -1.61
CA PHE A 75 17.90 -2.07 -1.49
C PHE A 75 17.50 -1.84 -0.03
N VAL A 76 16.79 -0.74 0.22
CA VAL A 76 16.23 -0.42 1.53
C VAL A 76 14.72 -0.48 1.45
N VAL A 77 14.12 -1.37 2.25
CA VAL A 77 12.66 -1.43 2.45
C VAL A 77 12.29 -0.53 3.61
N THR A 78 11.26 0.29 3.46
CA THR A 78 10.73 1.16 4.53
C THR A 78 9.21 1.00 4.61
N THR A 79 8.68 0.85 5.82
CA THR A 79 7.24 0.79 6.11
C THR A 79 6.81 1.93 7.02
N PHE A 80 5.59 2.40 6.85
CA PHE A 80 5.03 3.56 7.51
C PHE A 80 3.75 3.21 8.27
N ALA A 81 3.54 3.84 9.44
CA ALA A 81 2.31 3.68 10.20
C ALA A 81 1.11 4.41 9.56
N THR A 82 1.37 5.49 8.82
CA THR A 82 0.32 6.31 8.19
C THR A 82 0.72 6.73 6.77
N ARG A 83 -0.28 7.06 5.94
CA ARG A 83 -0.05 7.54 4.56
C ARG A 83 0.63 8.91 4.58
N GLU A 84 0.21 9.78 5.48
CA GLU A 84 0.79 11.12 5.67
C GLU A 84 2.28 11.02 6.03
N GLY A 85 2.67 10.04 6.85
CA GLY A 85 4.07 9.80 7.20
C GLY A 85 4.89 9.33 5.98
N LYS A 86 4.32 8.46 5.14
CA LYS A 86 4.93 8.06 3.87
C LYS A 86 5.08 9.25 2.93
N ASP A 87 4.03 10.03 2.73
CA ASP A 87 4.02 11.14 1.78
C ASP A 87 5.00 12.25 2.20
N ALA A 88 5.11 12.51 3.50
CA ALA A 88 6.12 13.41 4.06
C ALA A 88 7.54 12.89 3.80
N TRP A 89 7.79 11.59 3.99
CA TRP A 89 9.08 10.97 3.69
C TRP A 89 9.43 11.06 2.20
N MET A 90 8.46 10.76 1.32
CA MET A 90 8.62 10.83 -0.14
C MET A 90 8.94 12.25 -0.60
N SER A 91 8.29 13.25 -0.02
CA SER A 91 8.53 14.67 -0.31
C SER A 91 9.93 15.13 0.11
N ALA A 92 10.51 14.49 1.13
CA ALA A 92 11.86 14.76 1.61
C ALA A 92 12.94 13.94 0.88
N ALA A 93 12.56 12.94 0.07
CA ALA A 93 13.51 12.10 -0.63
C ALA A 93 14.33 12.91 -1.66
N PRO A 94 15.64 12.64 -1.81
CA PRO A 94 16.46 13.33 -2.81
C PRO A 94 15.92 13.16 -4.23
N ALA A 95 15.84 14.26 -4.98
CA ALA A 95 15.41 14.22 -6.38
C ALA A 95 16.36 13.37 -7.24
N GLY A 96 15.81 12.73 -8.27
CA GLY A 96 16.53 11.79 -9.13
C GLY A 96 16.74 10.40 -8.53
N THR A 97 16.27 10.13 -7.32
CA THR A 97 16.35 8.79 -6.71
C THR A 97 15.02 8.06 -6.91
N PRO A 98 14.96 7.01 -7.75
CA PRO A 98 13.73 6.26 -7.94
C PRO A 98 13.40 5.43 -6.70
N HIS A 99 12.11 5.25 -6.43
CA HIS A 99 11.62 4.43 -5.32
C HIS A 99 10.33 3.72 -5.72
N LEU A 100 10.31 2.40 -5.52
CA LEU A 100 9.11 1.58 -5.69
C LEU A 100 8.18 1.83 -4.50
N THR A 101 6.91 2.11 -4.76
CA THR A 101 5.97 2.60 -3.74
C THR A 101 4.70 1.76 -3.72
N GLY A 102 4.32 1.32 -2.53
CA GLY A 102 3.00 0.77 -2.23
C GLY A 102 2.22 1.68 -1.29
N ASP A 103 1.12 1.17 -0.71
CA ASP A 103 0.22 1.97 0.13
C ASP A 103 0.92 2.60 1.34
N LEU A 104 1.65 1.78 2.10
CA LEU A 104 2.32 2.17 3.35
C LEU A 104 3.78 1.70 3.40
N TRP A 105 4.41 1.58 2.24
CA TRP A 105 5.80 1.17 2.14
C TRP A 105 6.48 1.74 0.90
N THR A 106 7.81 1.84 0.97
CA THR A 106 8.68 2.22 -0.15
C THR A 106 9.90 1.29 -0.20
N VAL A 107 10.47 1.12 -1.39
CA VAL A 107 11.77 0.48 -1.60
C VAL A 107 12.68 1.43 -2.38
N LEU A 108 13.83 1.74 -1.81
CA LEU A 108 14.85 2.60 -2.42
C LEU A 108 15.97 1.74 -2.99
N SER A 109 16.25 1.89 -4.28
CA SER A 109 17.36 1.25 -4.98
C SER A 109 17.59 1.88 -6.36
N SER A 110 18.49 1.30 -7.16
CA SER A 110 18.63 1.63 -8.58
C SER A 110 17.40 1.19 -9.38
N ARG A 111 17.13 1.88 -10.50
CA ARG A 111 15.99 1.56 -11.39
C ARG A 111 15.93 0.08 -11.78
N LYS A 112 17.06 -0.50 -12.20
CA LYS A 112 17.16 -1.91 -12.60
C LYS A 112 16.71 -2.87 -11.48
N VAL A 113 17.09 -2.59 -10.23
CA VAL A 113 16.69 -3.40 -9.08
C VAL A 113 15.19 -3.23 -8.83
N LEU A 114 14.67 -2.01 -8.89
CA LEU A 114 13.26 -1.73 -8.66
C LEU A 114 12.35 -2.39 -9.70
N ASP A 115 12.75 -2.45 -10.96
CA ASP A 115 11.99 -3.15 -12.00
C ASP A 115 11.82 -4.64 -11.63
N LEU A 116 12.91 -5.32 -11.24
CA LEU A 116 12.88 -6.72 -10.78
C LEU A 116 12.09 -6.93 -9.48
N LEU A 117 12.10 -5.96 -8.56
CA LEU A 117 11.34 -6.05 -7.31
C LEU A 117 9.85 -5.79 -7.52
N SER A 118 9.49 -4.93 -8.48
CA SER A 118 8.11 -4.58 -8.80
C SER A 118 7.29 -5.79 -9.27
N GLU A 119 7.91 -6.75 -9.95
CA GLU A 119 7.26 -8.00 -10.38
C GLU A 119 6.80 -8.87 -9.20
N ARG A 120 7.50 -8.80 -8.06
CA ARG A 120 7.22 -9.61 -6.86
C ARG A 120 6.43 -8.86 -5.79
N LEU A 121 6.65 -7.55 -5.69
CA LEU A 121 6.04 -6.70 -4.65
C LEU A 121 4.82 -5.93 -5.16
N GLY A 122 4.68 -5.75 -6.47
CA GLY A 122 3.78 -4.78 -7.07
C GLY A 122 4.23 -3.34 -6.78
N GLY A 123 3.27 -2.42 -6.83
CA GLY A 123 3.51 -1.00 -6.60
C GLY A 123 3.93 -0.24 -7.86
N GLU A 124 4.19 1.05 -7.69
CA GLU A 124 4.58 1.96 -8.77
C GLU A 124 5.96 2.56 -8.48
N VAL A 125 6.81 2.70 -9.50
CA VAL A 125 8.09 3.38 -9.33
C VAL A 125 7.85 4.88 -9.44
N HIS A 126 8.20 5.63 -8.41
CA HIS A 126 8.13 7.09 -8.41
C HIS A 126 9.54 7.68 -8.45
N MET A 127 9.66 8.87 -9.03
CA MET A 127 10.87 9.66 -8.99
C MET A 127 10.52 11.15 -9.00
N THR A 128 11.19 11.92 -8.13
CA THR A 128 11.13 13.38 -8.19
C THR A 128 12.06 13.86 -9.30
N ASP A 129 11.49 14.52 -10.29
CA ASP A 129 12.21 15.09 -11.42
C ASP A 129 13.24 16.14 -10.93
N PRO A 130 14.53 16.00 -11.26
CA PRO A 130 15.56 16.92 -10.77
C PRO A 130 15.37 18.37 -11.21
N ALA A 131 14.80 18.62 -12.39
CA ALA A 131 14.65 19.94 -12.97
C ALA A 131 13.39 20.66 -12.48
N THR A 132 12.27 19.94 -12.41
CA THR A 132 10.94 20.50 -12.11
C THR A 132 10.52 20.33 -10.66
N ARG A 133 11.23 19.48 -9.90
CA ARG A 133 10.91 19.11 -8.52
C ARG A 133 9.52 18.47 -8.35
N LYS A 134 8.92 18.02 -9.44
CA LYS A 134 7.64 17.31 -9.43
C LYS A 134 7.87 15.80 -9.32
N MET A 135 7.16 15.16 -8.39
CA MET A 135 7.12 13.70 -8.29
C MET A 135 6.23 13.13 -9.40
N ARG A 136 6.70 12.07 -10.06
CA ARG A 136 5.96 11.37 -11.11
C ARG A 136 6.17 9.86 -10.99
N VAL A 137 5.18 9.10 -11.46
CA VAL A 137 5.34 7.66 -11.73
C VAL A 137 6.23 7.52 -12.97
N VAL A 138 7.19 6.61 -12.93
CA VAL A 138 8.13 6.32 -14.00
C VAL A 138 8.02 4.86 -14.40
N GLY A 139 7.42 4.62 -15.57
CA GLY A 139 7.38 3.32 -16.25
C GLY A 139 8.67 3.01 -16.98
#